data_AF-A0A0J9XI54-F1
#
_entry.id   AF-A0A0J9XI54-F1
#
_cell.length_a   1.000
_cell.length_b   1.000
_cell.length_c   1.000
_cell.angle_alpha   90.00
_cell.angle_beta   90.00
_cell.angle_gamma   90.00
#
_symmetry.space_group_name_H-M   'P 1'
#
loop_
_entity.id
_entity.type
_entity.pdbx_description
1 polymer ?
#
loop_
_entity_poly.entity_id
_entity_poly.type
_entity_poly.pdbx_seq_one_letter_code
_entity_poly.pdbx_strand_id
1 'polypeptide(L)'
;MIHSNGQISRLAYVPLLAAPTPAPDFADPGMAYSGSGGDYDDDGNYIGQENNEVNDDFLPLPYLTPMVVLGQNDPFMSTYAAQIASMIARQAPEDRRTVMIGLGPHVGPRPHEDLEPVHRKQFLEIIKLLEQTRIW
;
A
#
# COMPACT_ATOMS: atom_id res chain seq x y z
N MET A 1 13.92 -4.37 7.60
CA MET A 1 13.44 -5.26 8.68
C MET A 1 13.20 -4.43 9.92
N ILE A 2 12.00 -4.49 10.52
CA ILE A 2 11.63 -3.67 11.68
C ILE A 2 11.51 -4.61 12.88
N HIS A 3 12.47 -4.57 13.81
CA HIS A 3 12.49 -5.43 14.99
C HIS A 3 12.30 -4.61 16.26
N SER A 4 11.74 -5.24 17.30
CA SER A 4 11.73 -4.69 18.66
C SER A 4 12.44 -5.68 19.58
N ASN A 5 13.45 -5.23 20.32
CA ASN A 5 14.28 -6.07 21.19
C ASN A 5 14.89 -7.32 20.51
N GLY A 6 15.27 -7.19 19.23
CA GLY A 6 15.83 -8.31 18.44
C GLY A 6 14.82 -9.36 18.00
N GLN A 7 13.52 -9.13 18.23
CA GLN A 7 12.46 -10.08 17.87
C GLN A 7 11.71 -9.66 16.60
N ILE A 8 11.41 -10.64 15.76
CA ILE A 8 10.43 -10.57 14.67
C ILE A 8 9.27 -11.48 15.06
N SER A 9 8.05 -10.97 15.02
CA SER A 9 6.84 -11.77 15.30
C SER A 9 6.04 -12.06 14.03
N ARG A 10 6.08 -11.14 13.07
CA ARG A 10 5.29 -11.20 11.85
C ARG A 10 6.16 -10.96 10.62
N LEU A 11 5.92 -11.74 9.59
CA LEU A 11 6.65 -11.66 8.31
C LEU A 11 5.67 -11.76 7.16
N ALA A 12 5.76 -10.85 6.20
CA ALA A 12 5.03 -10.91 4.95
C ALA A 12 6.01 -10.78 3.79
N TYR A 13 5.72 -11.45 2.69
CA TYR A 13 6.39 -11.18 1.43
C TYR A 13 5.42 -10.45 0.50
N VAL A 14 5.96 -9.51 -0.26
CA VAL A 14 5.19 -8.70 -1.22
C VAL A 14 5.96 -8.70 -2.54
N PRO A 15 5.46 -9.38 -3.59
CA PRO A 15 6.03 -9.28 -4.92
C PRO A 15 5.82 -7.87 -5.47
N LEU A 16 6.88 -7.14 -5.79
CA LEU A 16 6.77 -5.85 -6.50
C LEU A 16 6.61 -6.07 -8.01
N LEU A 17 5.78 -7.03 -8.40
CA LEU A 17 5.48 -7.21 -9.81
C LEU A 17 4.85 -5.90 -10.29
N ALA A 18 5.50 -5.24 -11.25
CA ALA A 18 4.91 -4.11 -11.93
C ALA A 18 3.49 -4.52 -12.35
N ALA A 19 2.51 -3.65 -12.11
CA ALA A 19 1.23 -3.78 -12.78
C ALA A 19 1.52 -4.07 -14.26
N PRO A 20 0.80 -4.98 -14.92
CA PRO A 20 0.92 -5.10 -16.36
C PRO A 20 0.75 -3.68 -16.90
N THR A 21 1.82 -3.14 -17.50
CA THR A 21 1.71 -1.91 -18.29
C THR A 21 0.48 -2.12 -19.14
N PRO A 22 -0.55 -1.24 -19.08
CA PRO A 22 -1.64 -1.35 -20.03
C PRO A 22 -0.95 -1.37 -21.39
N ALA A 23 -1.08 -2.50 -22.09
CA ALA A 23 -0.49 -2.62 -23.41
C ALA A 23 -0.98 -1.40 -24.20
N PRO A 24 -0.12 -0.69 -24.95
CA PRO A 24 -0.52 0.49 -25.71
C PRO A 24 -1.57 0.21 -26.81
N ASP A 25 -2.13 -1.00 -26.87
CA ASP A 25 -2.93 -1.51 -27.98
C ASP A 25 -4.44 -1.67 -27.67
N PHE A 26 -4.93 -1.17 -26.53
CA PHE A 26 -6.39 -1.07 -26.29
C PHE A 26 -6.81 0.34 -25.87
N ALA A 27 -6.45 1.32 -26.69
CA ALA A 27 -7.26 2.53 -26.81
C ALA A 27 -8.55 2.20 -27.58
N ASP A 28 -9.44 1.43 -26.97
CA ASP A 28 -10.84 1.34 -27.41
C ASP A 28 -11.67 2.26 -26.49
N PRO A 29 -12.19 3.39 -27.00
CA PRO A 29 -12.93 4.35 -26.20
C PRO A 29 -14.34 3.82 -25.97
N GLY A 30 -14.53 2.87 -25.03
CA GLY A 30 -15.87 2.30 -24.86
C GLY A 30 -16.22 1.48 -23.64
N MET A 31 -15.26 1.05 -22.79
CA MET A 31 -15.59 0.12 -21.69
C MET A 31 -14.98 0.57 -20.37
N ALA A 32 -15.58 1.61 -19.78
CA ALA A 32 -15.37 1.93 -18.37
C ALA A 32 -16.03 0.85 -17.50
N TYR A 33 -15.23 0.26 -16.60
CA TYR A 33 -15.72 -0.60 -15.54
C TYR A 33 -16.80 0.14 -14.73
N SER A 34 -17.92 -0.55 -14.52
CA SER A 34 -19.07 -0.11 -13.73
C SER A 34 -18.63 0.34 -12.32
N GLY A 35 -18.60 1.65 -12.12
CA GLY A 35 -18.55 2.31 -10.84
C GLY A 35 -19.50 3.49 -10.88
N SER A 36 -20.57 3.41 -10.08
CA SER A 36 -21.46 4.48 -9.60
C SER A 36 -21.81 5.62 -10.58
N GLY A 37 -23.08 5.70 -11.00
CA GLY A 37 -23.60 6.76 -11.86
C GLY A 37 -23.20 8.16 -11.37
N GLY A 38 -22.39 8.84 -12.17
CA GLY A 38 -22.02 10.24 -11.97
C GLY A 38 -22.95 11.13 -12.77
N ASP A 39 -23.37 12.22 -12.14
CA ASP A 39 -24.19 13.25 -12.77
C ASP A 39 -23.30 14.12 -13.68
N TYR A 40 -23.79 14.39 -14.90
CA TYR A 40 -23.18 15.34 -15.84
C TYR A 40 -23.92 16.66 -15.74
N ASP A 41 -23.22 17.79 -15.90
CA ASP A 41 -23.88 19.08 -16.07
C ASP A 41 -24.46 19.24 -17.49
N ASP A 42 -25.32 20.25 -17.65
CA ASP A 42 -26.02 20.56 -18.90
C ASP A 42 -25.04 20.95 -20.05
N ASP A 43 -23.78 21.28 -19.71
CA ASP A 43 -22.71 21.58 -20.64
C ASP A 43 -21.88 20.33 -21.04
N GLY A 44 -22.26 19.15 -20.54
CA GLY A 44 -21.65 17.86 -20.87
C GLY A 44 -20.34 17.56 -20.13
N ASN A 45 -20.03 18.30 -19.07
CA ASN A 45 -18.87 18.10 -18.23
C ASN A 45 -19.23 17.20 -17.03
N TYR A 46 -18.27 16.35 -16.63
CA TYR A 46 -18.47 15.40 -15.54
C TYR A 46 -18.42 16.13 -14.19
N ILE A 47 -19.55 16.18 -13.46
CA ILE A 47 -19.63 16.77 -12.11
C ILE A 47 -19.11 15.74 -11.09
N GLY A 48 -17.84 15.40 -11.19
CA GLY A 48 -17.19 14.47 -10.26
C GLY A 48 -15.68 14.65 -10.16
N GLN A 49 -15.13 15.60 -10.92
CA GLN A 49 -13.70 15.92 -10.89
C GLN A 49 -13.51 17.25 -10.15
N GLU A 50 -13.87 17.27 -8.86
CA GLU A 50 -13.02 18.05 -7.96
C GLU A 50 -11.61 17.48 -8.11
N ASN A 51 -10.63 18.35 -8.35
CA ASN A 51 -9.20 18.03 -8.36
C ASN A 51 -8.77 17.54 -6.97
N ASN A 52 -9.28 16.39 -6.58
CA ASN A 52 -8.90 15.67 -5.41
C ASN A 52 -7.59 14.99 -5.82
N GLU A 53 -6.51 15.77 -5.81
CA GLU A 53 -5.17 15.29 -5.47
C GLU A 53 -5.24 14.67 -4.06
N VAL A 54 -6.05 13.62 -3.90
CA VAL A 54 -5.92 12.70 -2.78
C VAL A 54 -4.57 12.10 -3.03
N ASN A 55 -3.55 12.62 -2.34
CA ASN A 55 -2.14 12.23 -2.45
C ASN A 55 -2.03 10.72 -2.68
N ASP A 56 -2.04 10.30 -3.96
CA ASP A 56 -2.10 8.88 -4.33
C ASP A 56 -0.87 8.19 -3.74
N ASP A 57 0.23 8.95 -3.60
CA ASP A 57 1.47 8.70 -2.88
C ASP A 57 1.32 8.06 -1.49
N PHE A 58 0.18 8.22 -0.81
CA PHE A 58 -0.07 7.62 0.49
C PHE A 58 -1.02 6.43 0.49
N LEU A 59 -1.67 6.07 -0.62
CA LEU A 59 -2.51 4.89 -0.67
C LEU A 59 -1.71 3.65 -1.12
N PRO A 60 -2.00 2.45 -0.58
CA PRO A 60 -1.38 1.23 -1.08
C PRO A 60 -1.72 1.00 -2.55
N LEU A 61 -0.75 0.53 -3.32
CA LEU A 61 -0.93 0.16 -4.72
C LEU A 61 -1.84 -1.09 -4.80
N PRO A 62 -2.93 -1.04 -5.58
CA PRO A 62 -3.99 -2.07 -5.54
C PRO A 62 -3.54 -3.43 -6.10
N TYR A 63 -2.46 -3.47 -6.87
CA TYR A 63 -1.90 -4.70 -7.44
C TYR A 63 -0.95 -5.43 -6.50
N LEU A 64 -0.52 -4.78 -5.40
CA LEU A 64 0.34 -5.43 -4.42
C LEU A 64 -0.51 -6.35 -3.55
N THR A 65 -0.10 -7.62 -3.49
CA THR A 65 -0.78 -8.66 -2.71
C THR A 65 0.16 -9.21 -1.65
N PRO A 66 0.19 -8.61 -0.44
CA PRO A 66 0.98 -9.14 0.65
C PRO A 66 0.50 -10.52 1.08
N MET A 67 1.43 -11.44 1.29
CA MET A 67 1.15 -12.74 1.87
C MET A 67 1.96 -12.92 3.15
N VAL A 68 1.24 -13.17 4.26
CA VAL A 68 1.82 -13.40 5.57
C VAL A 68 2.40 -14.82 5.63
N VAL A 69 3.70 -14.93 5.92
CA VAL A 69 4.46 -16.19 6.01
C VAL A 69 4.66 -16.63 7.45
N LEU A 70 4.79 -15.66 8.36
CA LEU A 70 5.02 -15.90 9.78
C LEU A 70 4.14 -14.96 10.61
N GLY A 71 3.64 -15.49 11.73
CA GLY A 71 2.71 -14.79 12.60
C GLY A 71 1.26 -15.12 12.27
N GLN A 72 0.34 -14.69 13.13
CA GLN A 72 -1.09 -14.83 12.85
C GLN A 72 -1.47 -13.98 11.63
N ASN A 73 -2.45 -14.45 10.86
CA ASN A 73 -2.99 -13.71 9.73
C ASN A 73 -3.77 -12.50 10.26
N ASP A 74 -3.04 -11.41 10.39
CA ASP A 74 -3.48 -10.16 10.98
C ASP A 74 -3.71 -9.14 9.86
N PRO A 75 -4.94 -8.60 9.70
CA PRO A 75 -5.24 -7.56 8.71
C PRO A 75 -4.32 -6.34 8.81
N PHE A 76 -3.77 -6.06 9.99
CA PHE A 76 -2.82 -4.97 10.17
C PHE A 76 -1.46 -5.30 9.55
N MET A 77 -1.00 -6.55 9.61
CA MET A 77 0.25 -6.95 8.96
C MET A 77 0.17 -6.77 7.45
N SER A 78 -0.92 -7.20 6.82
CA SER A 78 -1.11 -7.03 5.37
C SER A 78 -1.20 -5.56 4.99
N THR A 79 -1.91 -4.74 5.77
CA THR A 79 -2.01 -3.30 5.54
C THR A 79 -0.64 -2.60 5.64
N TYR A 80 0.15 -2.90 6.68
CA TYR A 80 1.49 -2.35 6.83
C TYR A 80 2.41 -2.80 5.70
N ALA A 81 2.35 -4.08 5.34
CA ALA A 81 3.15 -4.64 4.25
C ALA A 81 2.79 -4.00 2.90
N ALA A 82 1.50 -3.84 2.61
CA ALA A 82 1.03 -3.18 1.39
C ALA A 82 1.52 -1.73 1.32
N GLN A 83 1.41 -0.97 2.41
CA GLN A 83 1.87 0.41 2.43
C GLN A 83 3.38 0.51 2.17
N ILE A 84 4.17 -0.24 2.95
CA ILE A 84 5.63 -0.18 2.88
C ILE A 84 6.10 -0.59 1.48
N ALA A 85 5.53 -1.67 0.93
CA ALA A 85 5.83 -2.12 -0.42
C ALA A 85 5.42 -1.08 -1.49
N SER A 86 4.30 -0.38 -1.29
CA SER A 86 3.85 0.69 -2.19
C SER A 86 4.83 1.85 -2.25
N MET A 87 5.37 2.25 -1.10
CA MET A 87 6.39 3.28 -1.04
C MET A 87 7.67 2.86 -1.78
N ILE A 88 8.13 1.62 -1.57
CA ILE A 88 9.31 1.09 -2.25
C ILE A 88 9.07 1.04 -3.77
N ALA A 89 7.93 0.50 -4.21
CA ALA A 89 7.57 0.40 -5.62
C ALA A 89 7.45 1.77 -6.31
N ARG A 90 6.96 2.80 -5.60
CA ARG A 90 6.92 4.18 -6.13
C ARG A 90 8.28 4.82 -6.28
N GLN A 91 9.20 4.50 -5.36
CA GLN A 91 10.54 5.07 -5.36
C GLN A 91 11.49 4.38 -6.35
N ALA A 92 11.22 3.11 -6.71
CA ALA A 92 11.97 2.34 -7.70
C ALA A 92 11.00 1.51 -8.58
N PRO A 93 10.29 2.14 -9.54
CA PRO A 93 9.24 1.49 -10.34
C PRO A 93 9.75 0.38 -11.27
N GLU A 94 11.04 0.41 -11.63
CA GLU A 94 11.72 -0.65 -12.36
C GLU A 94 12.07 -1.87 -11.50
N ASP A 95 11.99 -1.77 -10.17
CA ASP A 95 12.31 -2.86 -9.27
C ASP A 95 11.21 -3.94 -9.30
N ARG A 96 11.61 -5.16 -9.66
CA ARG A 96 10.73 -6.33 -9.73
C ARG A 96 11.02 -7.34 -8.63
N ARG A 97 11.86 -6.98 -7.65
CA ARG A 97 12.22 -7.86 -6.54
C ARG A 97 11.00 -8.13 -5.67
N THR A 98 11.04 -9.27 -4.98
CA THR A 98 10.09 -9.54 -3.90
C THR A 98 10.64 -8.94 -2.62
N VAL A 99 9.85 -8.12 -1.93
CA VAL A 99 10.23 -7.51 -0.66
C VAL A 99 9.72 -8.37 0.49
N MET A 100 10.59 -8.62 1.46
CA MET A 100 10.23 -9.30 2.70
C MET A 100 10.15 -8.28 3.84
N ILE A 101 8.98 -8.19 4.45
CA ILE A 101 8.65 -7.19 5.48
C ILE A 101 8.45 -7.93 6.79
N GLY A 102 9.37 -7.71 7.73
CA GLY A 102 9.31 -8.24 9.08
C GLY A 102 8.95 -7.14 10.07
N LEU A 103 7.95 -7.40 10.92
CA LEU A 103 7.53 -6.53 12.01
C LEU A 103 7.79 -7.19 13.36
N GLY A 104 8.22 -6.38 14.33
CA GLY A 104 8.40 -6.78 15.72
C GLY A 104 7.07 -7.03 16.46
N PRO A 105 7.13 -7.71 17.62
CA PRO A 105 5.95 -8.04 18.43
C PRO A 105 5.20 -6.83 18.98
N HIS A 106 5.86 -5.67 19.06
CA HIS A 106 5.31 -4.43 19.65
C HIS A 106 4.96 -3.37 18.60
N VAL A 107 4.92 -3.74 17.31
CA VAL A 107 4.69 -2.79 16.21
C VAL A 107 3.25 -2.85 15.74
N GLY A 108 2.46 -1.81 15.97
CA GLY A 108 1.05 -1.80 15.59
C GLY A 108 0.18 -2.69 16.48
N PRO A 109 -1.14 -2.70 16.24
CA PRO A 109 -2.10 -3.39 17.09
C PRO A 109 -1.89 -4.90 17.05
N ARG A 110 -2.25 -5.55 18.16
CA ARG A 110 -2.36 -7.02 18.25
C ARG A 110 -3.73 -7.50 17.77
N PRO A 111 -3.90 -8.79 17.43
CA PRO A 111 -5.15 -9.34 16.89
C PRO A 111 -6.42 -9.16 17.75
N HIS A 112 -6.27 -8.75 19.01
CA HIS A 112 -7.36 -8.51 19.96
C HIS A 112 -7.29 -7.13 20.61
N GLU A 113 -6.53 -6.21 20.01
CA GLU A 113 -6.30 -4.86 20.52
C GLU A 113 -6.94 -3.86 19.58
N ASP A 114 -7.65 -2.88 20.13
CA ASP A 114 -8.29 -1.84 19.34
C ASP A 114 -7.25 -0.90 18.73
N LEU A 115 -7.64 -0.24 17.63
CA LEU A 115 -6.77 0.70 16.93
C LEU A 115 -6.65 2.01 17.73
N GLU A 116 -5.66 2.07 18.63
CA GLU A 116 -5.34 3.29 19.36
C GLU A 116 -4.51 4.32 18.54
N PRO A 117 -4.56 5.62 18.89
CA PRO A 117 -3.73 6.66 18.26
C PRO A 117 -2.23 6.40 18.33
N VAL A 118 -1.77 5.65 19.35
CA VAL A 118 -0.36 5.25 19.51
C VAL A 118 0.09 4.40 18.31
N HIS A 119 -0.75 3.49 17.82
CA HIS A 119 -0.43 2.65 16.67
C HIS A 119 -0.25 3.48 15.39
N ARG A 120 -1.08 4.51 15.21
CA ARG A 120 -0.94 5.44 14.08
C ARG A 120 0.39 6.21 14.16
N LYS A 121 0.77 6.66 15.36
CA LYS A 121 2.05 7.34 15.57
C LYS A 121 3.23 6.43 15.25
N GLN A 122 3.22 5.18 15.74
CA GLN A 122 4.24 4.18 15.44
C GLN A 122 4.37 3.92 13.93
N PHE A 123 3.25 3.80 13.23
CA PHE A 123 3.25 3.64 11.78
C PHE A 123 3.91 4.81 11.07
N LEU A 124 3.54 6.05 11.41
CA LEU A 124 4.16 7.24 10.81
C LEU A 124 5.66 7.35 11.10
N GLU A 125 6.10 6.93 12.29
CA GLU A 125 7.53 6.84 12.62
C GLU A 125 8.25 5.82 11.75
N ILE A 126 7.66 4.64 11.52
CA ILE A 126 8.21 3.62 10.62
C ILE A 126 8.36 4.17 9.20
N ILE A 127 7.34 4.86 8.69
CA ILE A 127 7.36 5.45 7.35
C ILE A 127 8.52 6.46 7.22
N LYS A 128 8.69 7.34 8.22
CA LYS A 128 9.83 8.29 8.25
C LYS A 128 11.18 7.58 8.30
N LEU A 129 11.30 6.49 9.05
CA LEU A 129 12.53 5.70 9.10
C LEU A 129 12.82 5.04 7.75
N LEU A 130 11.79 4.54 7.05
CA LEU A 130 11.94 3.94 5.73
C LEU A 130 12.44 4.96 4.70
N GLU A 131 11.92 6.19 4.71
CA GLU A 131 12.39 7.27 3.83
C GLU A 131 13.89 7.60 4.04
N GLN A 132 14.37 7.50 5.28
CA GLN A 132 15.78 7.72 5.61
C GLN A 132 16.67 6.53 5.18
N THR A 133 16.10 5.34 5.08
CA THR A 133 16.83 4.11 4.79
C THR A 133 16.79 3.80 3.28
N ARG A 134 17.43 4.65 2.46
CA ARG A 134 17.58 4.41 1.01
C ARG A 134 18.53 3.24 0.75
N ILE A 135 17.97 2.07 0.44
CA ILE A 135 18.73 0.85 0.06
C ILE A 135 18.26 0.25 -1.27
N TRP A 136 17.50 1.02 -2.06
CA TRP A 136 17.07 0.66 -3.41
C TRP A 136 17.95 1.35 -4.45
#